data_AF-A0A642UC48-F1
#
_entry.id   AF-A0A642UC48-F1
#
_cell.length_a   1.000
_cell.length_b   1.000
_cell.length_c   1.000
_cell.angle_alpha   90.00
_cell.angle_beta   90.00
_cell.angle_gamma   90.00
#
_symmetry.space_group_name_H-M   'P 1'
#
loop_
_entity.id
_entity.type
_entity.pdbx_description
1 polymer ?
#
loop_
_entity_poly.entity_id
_entity_poly.type
_entity_poly.pdbx_seq_one_letter_code
_entity_poly.pdbx_strand_id
1 'polypeptide(L)'
;MTKEGFPDFSSKEKWYRTTLLVPYLKKAKVDQRTRKLVLGGLPSSLTEGITGITQNRWTGRLSKKYKVSSGKKNHNTSSGAWAGGQAGTSVNDIGGQGHWKLSALNKNCIYDIPHQMLRAQAGFRPDIGTYHIPRADVDPPKDLLDQVFPGVEAMLSEFLLRQWRGKNVGTLRDSQHLVDDLLNAETTNGLHPEDVARVRSAIISEKYKCLRNNAGTIPNRPDTDGCAVGFLKLLLHLRRVLLQDMAILCEKYPDDPLLMHPIFKSESFMTFAVKVRKVHYEPFEQAPISARMAAVMPDVSREFDGLKKSMGAIVQRVNEYRNNQEDTKNELQTMLQDGLSMTRQSMTESFFGLSRQFEKNMQDAINNGLKQLKDQITAEVRRDLMHGLLNGDVIELKRKADGQNGSSSGKKARKVDDEPQEYFKMQRNNDNIFDLWDEWKNRQPCVEYMEQKYGSKWRKNTADTRFYTRRKVIIDAIEDVMRIENKTAEEVLRKADEFQKSLPKPTLHRLAVSISQRKTQSQGLYHPFIHQNL
;
A
#
# COMPACT_ATOMS: atom_id res chain seq x y z
N MET A 1 -4.49 32.20 34.86
CA MET A 1 -4.51 30.79 34.40
C MET A 1 -5.75 30.13 34.96
N THR A 2 -6.42 29.27 34.20
CA THR A 2 -7.57 28.48 34.68
C THR A 2 -7.10 27.47 35.74
N LYS A 3 -7.97 27.13 36.70
CA LYS A 3 -7.68 26.11 37.74
C LYS A 3 -7.90 24.67 37.25
N GLU A 4 -8.20 24.53 35.97
CA GLU A 4 -8.52 23.30 35.27
C GLU A 4 -7.21 22.74 34.72
N GLY A 5 -6.69 21.71 35.39
CA GLY A 5 -5.42 21.08 35.03
C GLY A 5 -5.48 20.30 33.70
N PHE A 6 -4.34 19.77 33.29
CA PHE A 6 -4.24 18.90 32.13
C PHE A 6 -5.13 17.64 32.31
N PRO A 7 -5.73 17.06 31.24
CA PRO A 7 -6.66 15.94 31.38
C PRO A 7 -6.02 14.71 32.04
N ASP A 8 -6.78 14.00 32.87
CA ASP A 8 -6.31 12.79 33.56
C ASP A 8 -6.42 11.56 32.64
N PHE A 9 -5.35 11.29 31.89
CA PHE A 9 -5.21 10.11 31.03
C PHE A 9 -5.01 8.79 31.80
N SER A 10 -5.22 8.74 33.12
CA SER A 10 -5.08 7.51 33.89
C SER A 10 -6.25 6.53 33.72
N SER A 11 -7.33 6.87 33.03
CA SER A 11 -8.27 5.93 32.40
C SER A 11 -9.12 6.63 31.34
N LYS A 12 -9.71 5.88 30.40
CA LYS A 12 -10.56 6.45 29.33
C LYS A 12 -11.77 7.16 29.91
N GLU A 13 -12.40 6.57 30.92
CA GLU A 13 -13.60 7.06 31.59
C GLU A 13 -13.42 8.44 32.21
N LYS A 14 -12.20 8.75 32.67
CA LYS A 14 -11.86 10.03 33.29
C LYS A 14 -11.79 11.19 32.28
N TRP A 15 -11.22 10.96 31.09
CA TRP A 15 -10.95 12.04 30.14
C TRP A 15 -11.87 12.06 28.90
N TYR A 16 -12.45 10.92 28.48
CA TYR A 16 -13.44 10.87 27.40
C TYR A 16 -14.73 11.66 27.72
N ARG A 17 -14.96 11.96 29.00
CA ARG A 17 -16.10 12.78 29.47
C ARG A 17 -15.77 14.27 29.58
N THR A 18 -14.52 14.68 29.38
CA THR A 18 -14.10 16.10 29.37
C THR A 18 -14.78 16.81 28.19
N THR A 19 -15.52 17.89 28.48
CA THR A 19 -16.17 18.69 27.43
C THR A 19 -15.18 19.70 26.86
N LEU A 20 -15.13 19.84 25.54
CA LEU A 20 -14.26 20.80 24.83
C LEU A 20 -14.48 22.26 25.28
N LEU A 21 -15.69 22.62 25.70
CA LEU A 21 -16.04 23.96 26.19
C LEU A 21 -16.78 23.86 27.53
N VAL A 22 -16.08 24.18 28.61
CA VAL A 22 -16.59 24.23 29.99
C VAL A 22 -16.99 25.67 30.38
N PRO A 23 -17.99 25.86 31.26
CA PRO A 23 -18.44 27.19 31.67
C PRO A 23 -17.51 27.79 32.74
N TYR A 24 -16.86 28.92 32.47
CA TYR A 24 -15.93 29.60 33.38
C TYR A 24 -16.43 29.80 34.83
N LEU A 25 -17.75 29.93 35.03
CA LEU A 25 -18.42 29.94 36.33
C LEU A 25 -19.72 29.13 36.27
N LYS A 26 -20.13 28.51 37.39
CA LYS A 26 -21.46 27.91 37.52
C LYS A 26 -22.55 28.97 37.34
N LYS A 27 -23.75 28.53 36.98
CA LYS A 27 -24.92 29.42 36.86
C LYS A 27 -25.13 30.17 38.17
N ALA A 28 -25.21 31.50 38.07
CA ALA A 28 -25.58 32.36 39.19
C ALA A 28 -26.95 31.95 39.75
N LYS A 29 -27.04 31.84 41.07
CA LYS A 29 -28.27 31.48 41.79
C LYS A 29 -28.82 32.72 42.48
N VAL A 30 -30.13 32.88 42.50
CA VAL A 30 -30.76 33.83 43.43
C VAL A 30 -30.76 33.17 44.81
N ASP A 31 -30.17 33.83 45.80
CA ASP A 31 -30.29 33.39 47.19
C ASP A 31 -31.75 33.55 47.64
N GLN A 32 -32.35 32.47 48.13
CA GLN A 32 -33.74 32.44 48.54
C GLN A 32 -34.03 33.32 49.78
N ARG A 33 -33.03 33.60 50.64
CA ARG A 33 -33.18 34.49 51.80
C ARG A 33 -33.00 35.96 51.42
N THR A 34 -31.90 36.33 50.78
CA THR A 34 -31.63 37.76 50.47
C THR A 34 -32.23 38.25 49.16
N ARG A 35 -32.76 37.37 48.30
CA ARG A 35 -33.18 37.63 46.91
C ARG A 35 -32.10 38.23 46.01
N LYS A 36 -30.83 38.29 46.45
CA LYS A 36 -29.71 38.79 45.65
C LYS A 36 -29.21 37.71 44.68
N LEU A 37 -28.74 38.15 43.51
CA LEU A 37 -28.10 37.27 42.53
C LEU A 37 -26.67 36.98 42.96
N VAL A 38 -26.43 35.79 43.50
CA VAL A 38 -25.10 35.29 43.86
C VAL A 38 -24.48 34.64 42.63
N LEU A 39 -23.30 35.12 42.21
CA LEU A 39 -22.54 34.49 41.14
C LEU A 39 -22.20 33.04 41.53
N GLY A 40 -22.36 32.10 40.61
CA GLY A 40 -22.03 30.71 40.88
C GLY A 40 -20.52 30.55 41.01
N GLY A 41 -20.08 29.75 41.99
CA GLY A 41 -18.67 29.40 42.13
C GLY A 41 -18.13 28.64 40.91
N LEU A 42 -16.85 28.30 40.93
CA LEU A 42 -16.18 27.56 39.85
C LEU A 42 -16.87 26.20 39.57
N PRO A 43 -16.77 25.67 38.33
CA PRO A 43 -17.09 24.28 38.02
C PRO A 43 -16.45 23.30 39.00
N SER A 44 -17.11 22.17 39.24
CA SER A 44 -16.56 21.05 40.04
C SER A 44 -16.18 19.85 39.19
N SER A 45 -16.39 19.92 37.87
CA SER A 45 -16.05 18.87 36.92
C SER A 45 -15.89 19.44 35.51
N LEU A 46 -14.95 18.89 34.75
CA LEU A 46 -14.79 19.16 33.31
C LEU A 46 -15.87 18.49 32.44
N THR A 47 -16.76 17.70 33.05
CA THR A 47 -17.85 16.98 32.37
C THR A 47 -19.13 17.81 32.20
N GLU A 48 -19.20 19.02 32.79
CA GLU A 48 -20.37 19.91 32.69
C GLU A 48 -20.20 20.90 31.53
N GLY A 49 -20.62 20.51 30.31
CA GLY A 49 -20.57 21.39 29.14
C GLY A 49 -21.53 22.59 29.21
N ILE A 50 -21.26 23.62 28.38
CA ILE A 50 -22.13 24.81 28.27
C ILE A 50 -23.54 24.42 27.79
N THR A 51 -24.53 24.52 28.67
CA THR A 51 -25.92 24.16 28.34
C THR A 51 -26.48 25.03 27.22
N GLY A 52 -27.22 24.45 26.26
CA GLY A 52 -27.78 25.16 25.09
C GLY A 52 -28.52 26.46 25.44
N ILE A 53 -29.34 26.51 26.49
CA ILE A 53 -30.02 27.74 26.95
C ILE A 53 -29.03 28.91 27.16
N THR A 54 -27.83 28.62 27.67
CA THR A 54 -26.74 29.61 27.84
C THR A 54 -26.17 30.02 26.48
N GLN A 55 -25.87 29.06 25.60
CA GLN A 55 -25.38 29.30 24.24
C GLN A 55 -26.35 30.20 23.46
N ASN A 56 -27.64 29.86 23.42
CA ASN A 56 -28.72 30.61 22.76
C ASN A 56 -28.81 32.06 23.26
N ARG A 57 -28.56 32.28 24.56
CA ARG A 57 -28.57 33.60 25.21
C ARG A 57 -27.33 34.41 24.85
N TRP A 58 -26.18 33.76 24.67
CA TRP A 58 -24.92 34.40 24.27
C TRP A 58 -24.92 34.72 22.77
N THR A 59 -25.32 33.80 21.90
CA THR A 59 -25.47 34.06 20.46
C THR A 59 -26.49 35.17 20.21
N GLY A 60 -27.66 35.12 20.84
CA GLY A 60 -28.67 36.18 20.74
C GLY A 60 -28.20 37.57 21.20
N ARG A 61 -27.31 37.64 22.21
CA ARG A 61 -26.65 38.89 22.64
C ARG A 61 -25.62 39.37 21.61
N LEU A 62 -24.80 38.47 21.09
CA LEU A 62 -23.77 38.76 20.08
C LEU A 62 -24.41 39.30 18.80
N SER A 63 -25.41 38.60 18.27
CA SER A 63 -26.18 39.01 17.09
C SER A 63 -26.84 40.37 17.28
N LYS A 64 -27.45 40.66 18.46
CA LYS A 64 -28.02 41.98 18.74
C LYS A 64 -26.94 43.08 18.79
N LYS A 65 -25.78 42.82 19.40
CA LYS A 65 -24.67 43.81 19.49
C LYS A 65 -24.18 44.22 18.10
N TYR A 66 -23.97 43.25 17.20
CA TYR A 66 -23.43 43.48 15.85
C TYR A 66 -24.53 43.59 14.77
N LYS A 67 -25.79 43.80 15.15
CA LYS A 67 -26.95 43.97 14.26
C LYS A 67 -27.18 42.83 13.24
N VAL A 68 -26.67 41.62 13.53
CA VAL A 68 -26.81 40.45 12.64
C VAL A 68 -28.21 39.84 12.78
N SER A 69 -28.99 39.84 11.71
CA SER A 69 -30.26 39.13 11.63
C SER A 69 -30.04 37.62 11.48
N SER A 70 -30.68 36.82 12.33
CA SER A 70 -30.68 35.35 12.20
C SER A 70 -32.02 34.77 12.62
N GLY A 71 -32.61 33.97 11.74
CA GLY A 71 -33.87 33.26 12.00
C GLY A 71 -33.72 32.03 12.92
N LYS A 72 -32.51 31.51 13.13
CA LYS A 72 -32.24 30.34 13.99
C LYS A 72 -30.97 30.53 14.80
N LYS A 73 -31.11 30.94 16.06
CA LYS A 73 -30.02 31.35 16.98
C LYS A 73 -28.99 30.27 17.35
N ASN A 74 -29.26 29.00 16.98
CA ASN A 74 -28.51 27.83 17.44
C ASN A 74 -28.13 26.85 16.30
N HIS A 75 -28.59 27.07 15.07
CA HIS A 75 -28.45 26.10 13.96
C HIS A 75 -27.42 26.54 12.91
N ASN A 76 -26.14 26.56 13.29
CA ASN A 76 -25.03 26.59 12.33
C ASN A 76 -24.77 25.20 11.66
N THR A 77 -25.59 24.19 11.97
CA THR A 77 -25.48 22.83 11.41
C THR A 77 -25.56 22.77 9.89
N SER A 78 -26.15 23.78 9.23
CA SER A 78 -26.23 23.87 7.77
C SER A 78 -25.07 24.64 7.14
N SER A 79 -24.28 25.38 7.92
CA SER A 79 -23.24 26.29 7.42
C SER A 79 -22.16 25.58 6.61
N GLY A 80 -21.77 24.36 7.00
CA GLY A 80 -20.74 23.60 6.28
C GLY A 80 -21.16 23.16 4.88
N ALA A 81 -22.40 22.70 4.72
CA ALA A 81 -22.94 22.32 3.41
C ALA A 81 -23.20 23.57 2.52
N TRP A 82 -23.67 24.65 3.13
CA TRP A 82 -23.93 25.93 2.46
C TRP A 82 -22.64 26.62 1.98
N ALA A 83 -21.58 26.64 2.79
CA ALA A 83 -20.27 27.17 2.41
C ALA A 83 -19.64 26.34 1.27
N GLY A 84 -19.75 25.01 1.32
CA GLY A 84 -19.36 24.14 0.20
C GLY A 84 -20.12 24.46 -1.09
N GLY A 85 -21.42 24.73 -1.00
CA GLY A 85 -22.24 25.15 -2.14
C GLY A 85 -21.84 26.51 -2.71
N GLN A 86 -21.63 27.51 -1.86
CA GLN A 86 -21.17 28.84 -2.29
C GLN A 86 -19.76 28.83 -2.90
N ALA A 87 -18.88 27.95 -2.40
CA ALA A 87 -17.53 27.79 -2.92
C ALA A 87 -17.45 26.95 -4.20
N GLY A 88 -18.56 26.35 -4.66
CA GLY A 88 -18.62 25.55 -5.89
C GLY A 88 -18.16 24.09 -5.76
N THR A 89 -18.11 23.53 -4.55
CA THR A 89 -17.80 22.10 -4.35
C THR A 89 -18.94 21.20 -4.86
N SER A 90 -18.66 19.93 -5.21
CA SER A 90 -19.66 19.11 -5.90
C SER A 90 -20.80 18.68 -4.98
N VAL A 91 -21.99 18.47 -5.56
CA VAL A 91 -23.18 18.01 -4.84
C VAL A 91 -22.96 16.67 -4.14
N ASN A 92 -22.08 15.81 -4.68
CA ASN A 92 -21.70 14.55 -4.04
C ASN A 92 -20.90 14.77 -2.74
N ASP A 93 -19.96 15.73 -2.76
CA ASP A 93 -19.11 16.07 -1.62
C ASP A 93 -19.93 16.76 -0.50
N ILE A 94 -20.86 17.63 -0.91
CA ILE A 94 -21.83 18.29 -0.01
C ILE A 94 -22.80 17.27 0.59
N GLY A 95 -23.29 16.32 -0.21
CA GLY A 95 -24.23 15.28 0.22
C GLY A 95 -23.70 14.38 1.33
N GLY A 96 -22.38 14.17 1.39
CA GLY A 96 -21.71 13.36 2.42
C GLY A 96 -21.86 13.91 3.85
N GLN A 97 -22.07 15.22 4.02
CA GLN A 97 -22.22 15.84 5.34
C GLN A 97 -23.66 16.14 5.76
N GLY A 98 -24.61 16.21 4.82
CA GLY A 98 -25.98 16.68 5.08
C GLY A 98 -26.78 15.83 6.08
N HIS A 99 -26.43 14.54 6.21
CA HIS A 99 -27.03 13.64 7.19
C HIS A 99 -25.98 12.73 7.84
N TRP A 100 -25.77 12.89 9.15
CA TRP A 100 -24.98 11.97 9.98
C TRP A 100 -25.72 10.63 10.16
N LYS A 101 -25.87 9.86 9.08
CA LYS A 101 -26.40 8.49 9.14
C LYS A 101 -25.39 7.61 9.88
N LEU A 102 -25.78 7.07 11.03
CA LEU A 102 -24.95 6.16 11.81
C LEU A 102 -24.54 4.90 11.01
N SER A 103 -25.34 4.51 10.00
CA SER A 103 -25.02 3.44 9.05
C SER A 103 -23.97 3.78 7.99
N ALA A 104 -23.60 5.07 7.83
CA ALA A 104 -22.49 5.53 7.00
C ALA A 104 -21.15 5.58 7.76
N LEU A 105 -21.15 5.44 9.10
CA LEU A 105 -19.92 5.26 9.91
C LEU A 105 -19.27 3.87 9.74
N ASN A 106 -19.51 3.21 8.60
CA ASN A 106 -18.84 1.98 8.20
C ASN A 106 -17.42 2.29 7.69
N LYS A 107 -16.50 2.48 8.64
CA LYS A 107 -15.03 2.55 8.54
C LYS A 107 -14.38 3.65 7.67
N ASN A 108 -15.02 4.18 6.62
CA ASN A 108 -14.36 5.09 5.66
C ASN A 108 -14.63 6.58 5.90
N CYS A 109 -15.84 6.96 6.30
CA CYS A 109 -16.29 8.37 6.36
C CYS A 109 -15.63 9.26 7.44
N ILE A 110 -14.62 8.77 8.15
CA ILE A 110 -13.76 9.59 9.03
C ILE A 110 -12.57 10.19 8.25
N TYR A 111 -12.16 9.54 7.14
CA TYR A 111 -10.98 9.93 6.36
C TYR A 111 -11.32 10.62 5.04
N ASP A 112 -12.43 10.24 4.39
CA ASP A 112 -12.84 10.75 3.08
C ASP A 112 -13.70 12.03 3.16
N ILE A 113 -13.28 13.07 3.90
CA ILE A 113 -13.82 14.44 3.71
C ILE A 113 -12.97 15.14 2.64
N PRO A 114 -13.52 15.49 1.46
CA PRO A 114 -12.71 16.06 0.38
C PRO A 114 -11.98 17.35 0.80
N HIS A 115 -10.70 17.46 0.48
CA HIS A 115 -9.87 18.63 0.84
C HIS A 115 -10.45 19.96 0.30
N GLN A 116 -11.14 19.91 -0.85
CA GLN A 116 -11.91 21.03 -1.41
C GLN A 116 -13.01 21.52 -0.45
N MET A 117 -13.74 20.59 0.18
CA MET A 117 -14.79 20.89 1.15
C MET A 117 -14.20 21.41 2.47
N LEU A 118 -13.13 20.81 2.98
CA LEU A 118 -12.45 21.30 4.20
C LEU A 118 -11.98 22.76 4.05
N ARG A 119 -11.45 23.13 2.88
CA ARG A 119 -11.07 24.52 2.56
C ARG A 119 -12.28 25.45 2.52
N ALA A 120 -13.33 25.09 1.80
CA ALA A 120 -14.57 25.86 1.71
C ALA A 120 -15.18 26.13 3.11
N GLN A 121 -15.14 25.13 3.99
CA GLN A 121 -15.66 25.23 5.36
C GLN A 121 -14.78 26.08 6.29
N ALA A 122 -13.47 26.11 6.04
CA ALA A 122 -12.54 27.04 6.69
C ALA A 122 -12.56 28.46 6.06
N GLY A 123 -13.39 28.72 5.06
CA GLY A 123 -13.52 30.03 4.40
C GLY A 123 -12.53 30.30 3.26
N PHE A 124 -11.77 29.29 2.84
CA PHE A 124 -10.84 29.39 1.70
C PHE A 124 -11.50 28.93 0.39
N ARG A 125 -10.90 29.27 -0.74
CA ARG A 125 -11.27 28.68 -2.05
C ARG A 125 -11.00 27.16 -2.04
N PRO A 126 -11.77 26.33 -2.77
CA PRO A 126 -11.54 24.88 -2.79
C PRO A 126 -10.25 24.48 -3.52
N ASP A 127 -9.84 25.27 -4.51
CA ASP A 127 -8.75 24.92 -5.43
C ASP A 127 -7.39 24.84 -4.71
N ILE A 128 -6.51 23.94 -5.17
CA ILE A 128 -5.19 23.73 -4.57
C ILE A 128 -4.31 24.98 -4.78
N GLY A 129 -3.57 25.39 -3.75
CA GLY A 129 -2.59 26.50 -3.84
C GLY A 129 -3.19 27.92 -3.79
N THR A 130 -4.51 28.05 -3.56
CA THR A 130 -5.23 29.34 -3.50
C THR A 130 -5.11 30.10 -2.18
N TYR A 131 -4.56 29.46 -1.15
CA TYR A 131 -4.30 30.06 0.15
C TYR A 131 -2.89 29.69 0.61
N HIS A 132 -2.27 30.62 1.30
CA HIS A 132 -1.00 30.49 1.98
C HIS A 132 -1.14 31.15 3.35
N ILE A 133 -0.37 30.71 4.33
CA ILE A 133 -0.43 31.21 5.71
C ILE A 133 1.00 31.63 6.07
N PRO A 134 1.41 32.87 5.76
CA PRO A 134 2.83 33.27 5.85
C PRO A 134 3.44 33.06 7.25
N ARG A 135 2.65 33.30 8.30
CA ARG A 135 3.04 33.05 9.70
C ARG A 135 3.39 31.59 10.03
N ALA A 136 2.97 30.63 9.21
CA ALA A 136 3.29 29.22 9.39
C ALA A 136 4.74 28.90 8.96
N ASP A 137 5.33 29.71 8.09
CA ASP A 137 6.71 29.56 7.59
C ASP A 137 7.77 30.03 8.63
N VAL A 138 7.33 30.49 9.80
CA VAL A 138 8.19 30.95 10.91
C VAL A 138 7.99 30.04 12.12
N ASP A 139 8.93 29.13 12.35
CA ASP A 139 8.88 28.20 13.48
C ASP A 139 9.10 28.88 14.85
N PRO A 140 8.33 28.51 15.89
CA PRO A 140 8.54 29.04 17.24
C PRO A 140 9.81 28.45 17.90
N PRO A 141 10.66 29.27 18.54
CA PRO A 141 11.81 28.83 19.32
C PRO A 141 11.50 27.70 20.33
N LYS A 142 12.44 26.75 20.45
CA LYS A 142 12.30 25.55 21.31
C LYS A 142 11.95 25.89 22.76
N ASP A 143 12.53 26.95 23.32
CA ASP A 143 12.28 27.42 24.69
C ASP A 143 10.84 27.93 24.89
N LEU A 144 10.19 28.46 23.85
CA LEU A 144 8.76 28.82 23.88
C LEU A 144 7.88 27.57 23.70
N LEU A 145 8.30 26.62 22.85
CA LEU A 145 7.63 25.34 22.69
C LEU A 145 7.63 24.52 24.00
N ASP A 146 8.76 24.50 24.72
CA ASP A 146 8.88 23.75 25.98
C ASP A 146 8.04 24.37 27.12
N GLN A 147 7.68 25.67 27.04
CA GLN A 147 6.83 26.37 28.02
C GLN A 147 5.32 26.17 27.81
N VAL A 148 4.87 25.75 26.62
CA VAL A 148 3.45 25.55 26.29
C VAL A 148 3.14 24.07 26.21
N PHE A 149 2.11 23.62 26.95
CA PHE A 149 1.80 22.20 27.19
C PHE A 149 3.05 21.37 27.60
N PRO A 150 3.77 21.78 28.66
CA PRO A 150 5.04 21.16 29.05
C PRO A 150 4.90 19.64 29.29
N GLY A 151 5.84 18.86 28.73
CA GLY A 151 5.89 17.41 28.88
C GLY A 151 4.99 16.61 27.92
N VAL A 152 4.29 17.26 26.99
CA VAL A 152 3.43 16.61 25.98
C VAL A 152 4.18 15.57 25.14
N GLU A 153 5.46 15.79 24.85
CA GLU A 153 6.34 14.86 24.12
C GLU A 153 6.64 13.60 24.93
N ALA A 154 6.87 13.75 26.24
CA ALA A 154 7.13 12.63 27.14
C ALA A 154 5.87 11.78 27.34
N MET A 155 4.71 12.42 27.52
CA MET A 155 3.42 11.74 27.57
C MET A 155 3.14 10.97 26.27
N LEU A 156 3.33 11.59 25.11
CA LEU A 156 3.16 10.93 23.81
C LEU A 156 4.11 9.74 23.65
N SER A 157 5.38 9.91 24.05
CA SER A 157 6.40 8.85 24.01
C SER A 157 6.04 7.66 24.91
N GLU A 158 5.49 7.92 26.10
CA GLU A 158 5.04 6.85 26.99
C GLU A 158 3.85 6.08 26.40
N PHE A 159 2.86 6.77 25.86
CA PHE A 159 1.70 6.13 25.20
C PHE A 159 2.10 5.33 23.95
N LEU A 160 3.05 5.82 23.15
CA LEU A 160 3.64 5.07 22.03
C LEU A 160 4.38 3.81 22.53
N LEU A 161 5.24 3.92 23.54
CA LEU A 161 5.93 2.76 24.15
C LEU A 161 4.98 1.76 24.82
N ARG A 162 3.78 2.17 25.27
CA ARG A 162 2.70 1.26 25.67
C ARG A 162 2.09 0.55 24.45
N GLN A 163 1.80 1.26 23.36
CA GLN A 163 1.26 0.69 22.12
C GLN A 163 2.18 -0.36 21.47
N TRP A 164 3.50 -0.13 21.43
CA TRP A 164 4.45 -1.11 20.85
C TRP A 164 4.51 -2.40 21.68
N ARG A 165 4.57 -2.31 23.02
CA ARG A 165 4.54 -3.48 23.91
C ARG A 165 3.23 -4.26 23.88
N GLY A 166 2.11 -3.61 23.54
CA GLY A 166 0.83 -4.28 23.32
C GLY A 166 0.72 -5.01 21.97
N LYS A 167 1.64 -4.77 21.03
CA LYS A 167 1.66 -5.39 19.69
C LYS A 167 2.78 -6.42 19.49
N ASN A 168 3.91 -6.26 20.16
CA ASN A 168 5.11 -7.07 19.96
C ASN A 168 5.42 -7.97 21.17
N VAL A 169 5.84 -9.21 20.89
CA VAL A 169 6.12 -10.26 21.90
C VAL A 169 7.57 -10.17 22.46
N GLY A 170 8.48 -9.48 21.75
CA GLY A 170 9.89 -9.31 22.14
C GLY A 170 10.11 -8.23 23.21
N THR A 171 11.26 -8.28 23.91
CA THR A 171 11.54 -7.30 24.97
C THR A 171 12.02 -5.96 24.40
N LEU A 172 11.92 -4.89 25.20
CA LEU A 172 12.48 -3.57 24.88
C LEU A 172 14.01 -3.58 24.69
N ARG A 173 14.72 -4.62 25.17
CA ARG A 173 16.18 -4.74 25.05
C ARG A 173 16.61 -5.15 23.65
N ASP A 174 15.82 -6.03 23.03
CA ASP A 174 16.11 -6.67 21.74
C ASP A 174 15.67 -5.79 20.55
N SER A 175 14.89 -4.75 20.83
CA SER A 175 14.25 -3.87 19.85
C SER A 175 15.25 -2.89 19.22
N GLN A 176 15.93 -3.32 18.15
CA GLN A 176 16.82 -2.47 17.35
C GLN A 176 16.05 -1.35 16.62
N HIS A 177 14.91 -1.66 16.00
CA HIS A 177 14.13 -0.72 15.18
C HIS A 177 12.97 0.00 15.91
N LEU A 178 12.85 -0.15 17.23
CA LEU A 178 11.76 0.39 18.06
C LEU A 178 11.37 1.85 17.77
N VAL A 179 12.38 2.70 17.54
CA VAL A 179 12.18 4.13 17.31
C VAL A 179 11.48 4.39 15.97
N ASP A 180 11.79 3.57 14.97
CA ASP A 180 11.27 3.72 13.61
C ASP A 180 9.94 2.96 13.44
N ASP A 181 9.77 1.82 14.15
CA ASP A 181 8.46 1.19 14.38
C ASP A 181 7.46 2.19 14.97
N LEU A 182 7.92 3.01 15.94
CA LEU A 182 7.10 3.99 16.66
C LEU A 182 6.93 5.32 15.94
N LEU A 183 7.79 5.66 14.98
CA LEU A 183 7.76 6.90 14.20
C LEU A 183 7.55 6.64 12.71
N ASN A 184 6.75 5.61 12.42
CA ASN A 184 6.22 5.31 11.10
C ASN A 184 5.28 6.42 10.57
N ALA A 185 4.83 6.29 9.32
CA ALA A 185 4.00 7.31 8.66
C ALA A 185 2.63 7.55 9.34
N GLU A 186 2.00 6.55 9.96
CA GLU A 186 0.74 6.70 10.70
C GLU A 186 0.94 7.49 12.01
N THR A 187 2.05 7.23 12.72
CA THR A 187 2.37 7.91 13.99
C THR A 187 2.91 9.31 13.77
N THR A 188 3.62 9.58 12.67
CA THR A 188 4.17 10.91 12.34
C THR A 188 3.24 11.81 11.54
N ASN A 189 2.17 11.28 10.92
CA ASN A 189 1.21 12.08 10.14
C ASN A 189 0.71 13.31 10.92
N GLY A 190 0.81 14.49 10.30
CA GLY A 190 0.38 15.79 10.83
C GLY A 190 1.34 16.44 11.85
N LEU A 191 2.45 15.79 12.23
CA LEU A 191 3.46 16.40 13.10
C LEU A 191 4.52 17.17 12.30
N HIS A 192 5.05 18.24 12.91
CA HIS A 192 6.20 18.96 12.34
C HIS A 192 7.46 18.10 12.46
N PRO A 193 8.42 18.12 11.51
CA PRO A 193 9.65 17.32 11.59
C PRO A 193 10.44 17.53 12.88
N GLU A 194 10.45 18.75 13.42
CA GLU A 194 11.02 19.04 14.74
C GLU A 194 10.29 18.35 15.89
N ASP A 195 8.96 18.27 15.85
CA ASP A 195 8.19 17.57 16.89
C ASP A 195 8.42 16.07 16.79
N VAL A 196 8.55 15.52 15.57
CA VAL A 196 8.99 14.13 15.36
C VAL A 196 10.39 13.90 15.93
N ALA A 197 11.34 14.83 15.75
CA ALA A 197 12.68 14.75 16.33
C ALA A 197 12.67 14.85 17.87
N ARG A 198 11.85 15.74 18.45
CA ARG A 198 11.71 15.89 19.91
C ARG A 198 11.00 14.69 20.54
N VAL A 199 10.01 14.10 19.87
CA VAL A 199 9.38 12.84 20.28
C VAL A 199 10.34 11.66 20.12
N ARG A 200 11.17 11.59 19.07
CA ARG A 200 12.26 10.59 18.94
C ARG A 200 13.19 10.62 20.15
N SER A 201 13.67 11.81 20.54
CA SER A 201 14.52 11.99 21.73
C SER A 201 13.81 11.58 23.03
N ALA A 202 12.50 11.88 23.15
CA ALA A 202 11.71 11.50 24.33
C ALA A 202 11.44 9.97 24.39
N ILE A 203 11.15 9.30 23.26
CA ILE A 203 11.05 7.82 23.17
C ILE A 203 12.35 7.17 23.63
N ILE A 204 13.51 7.66 23.15
CA ILE A 204 14.83 7.14 23.54
C ILE A 204 15.07 7.31 25.04
N SER A 205 14.81 8.51 25.57
CA SER A 205 14.91 8.81 27.01
C SER A 205 14.03 7.88 27.85
N GLU A 206 12.77 7.70 27.45
CA GLU A 206 11.80 6.89 28.20
C GLU A 206 12.08 5.39 28.10
N LYS A 207 12.63 4.90 26.96
CA LYS A 207 13.21 3.55 26.84
C LYS A 207 14.31 3.33 27.90
N TYR A 208 15.23 4.29 28.04
CA TYR A 208 16.33 4.21 29.02
C TYR A 208 15.88 4.37 30.49
N LYS A 209 14.71 4.97 30.77
CA LYS A 209 14.10 4.94 32.12
C LYS A 209 13.48 3.57 32.40
N CYS A 210 12.67 3.05 31.47
CA CYS A 210 12.06 1.72 31.57
C CYS A 210 13.12 0.63 31.82
N LEU A 211 14.21 0.65 31.06
CA LEU A 211 15.31 -0.32 31.17
C LEU A 211 16.11 -0.18 32.49
N ARG A 212 16.28 1.02 33.04
CA ARG A 212 17.04 1.23 34.29
C ARG A 212 16.29 0.83 35.55
N ASN A 213 14.97 0.96 35.56
CA ASN A 213 14.18 0.76 36.78
C ASN A 213 13.92 -0.72 37.13
N ASN A 214 14.37 -1.68 36.30
CA ASN A 214 13.93 -3.10 36.32
C ASN A 214 12.41 -3.30 36.32
N ALA A 215 11.64 -2.24 36.03
CA ALA A 215 10.19 -2.23 36.08
C ALA A 215 9.63 -2.86 34.81
N GLY A 216 9.45 -4.20 34.84
CA GLY A 216 8.59 -4.93 33.91
C GLY A 216 7.11 -4.47 33.92
N THR A 217 6.78 -3.51 34.79
CA THR A 217 5.46 -2.93 35.02
C THR A 217 5.50 -1.40 35.04
N ILE A 218 5.60 -0.78 33.85
CA ILE A 218 4.57 0.23 33.55
C ILE A 218 3.25 -0.55 33.59
N PRO A 219 2.25 -0.13 34.39
CA PRO A 219 1.10 -0.98 34.73
C PRO A 219 0.46 -1.55 33.46
N ASN A 220 0.34 -2.89 33.41
CA ASN A 220 -0.06 -3.61 32.20
C ASN A 220 -1.52 -3.34 31.87
N ARG A 221 -1.73 -2.24 31.16
CA ARG A 221 -3.00 -1.76 30.64
C ARG A 221 -3.05 -2.04 29.14
N PRO A 222 -3.66 -3.17 28.71
CA PRO A 222 -3.82 -3.48 27.29
C PRO A 222 -4.75 -2.46 26.59
N ASP A 223 -5.49 -1.66 27.36
CA ASP A 223 -6.30 -0.51 26.97
C ASP A 223 -5.48 0.69 26.46
N THR A 224 -4.50 0.44 25.59
CA THR A 224 -3.75 1.51 24.90
C THR A 224 -4.70 2.49 24.22
N ASP A 225 -4.47 3.79 24.47
CA ASP A 225 -5.42 4.84 24.14
C ASP A 225 -4.98 5.60 22.88
N GLY A 226 -5.51 5.15 21.73
CA GLY A 226 -5.28 5.82 20.44
C GLY A 226 -5.88 7.23 20.37
N CYS A 227 -6.93 7.52 21.14
CA CYS A 227 -7.51 8.86 21.23
C CYS A 227 -6.59 9.80 22.02
N ALA A 228 -5.95 9.31 23.09
CA ALA A 228 -4.95 10.08 23.83
C ALA A 228 -3.72 10.40 22.96
N VAL A 229 -3.23 9.40 22.19
CA VAL A 229 -2.16 9.63 21.19
C VAL A 229 -2.56 10.71 20.19
N GLY A 230 -3.76 10.63 19.60
CA GLY A 230 -4.26 11.65 18.66
C GLY A 230 -4.39 13.04 19.29
N PHE A 231 -4.88 13.12 20.53
CA PHE A 231 -5.03 14.37 21.28
C PHE A 231 -3.67 15.02 21.62
N LEU A 232 -2.67 14.23 22.02
CA LEU A 232 -1.31 14.72 22.29
C LEU A 232 -0.63 15.24 21.01
N LYS A 233 -0.83 14.59 19.85
CA LYS A 233 -0.41 15.15 18.55
C LYS A 233 -1.11 16.48 18.24
N LEU A 234 -2.41 16.58 18.48
CA LEU A 234 -3.17 17.81 18.26
C LEU A 234 -2.65 18.95 19.14
N LEU A 235 -2.25 18.69 20.39
CA LEU A 235 -1.66 19.71 21.26
C LEU A 235 -0.26 20.17 20.80
N LEU A 236 0.57 19.27 20.26
CA LEU A 236 1.84 19.64 19.62
C LEU A 236 1.63 20.64 18.47
N HIS A 237 0.65 20.36 17.60
CA HIS A 237 0.28 21.25 16.50
C HIS A 237 -0.33 22.58 16.99
N LEU A 238 -1.34 22.52 17.87
CA LEU A 238 -2.03 23.71 18.40
C LEU A 238 -1.10 24.63 19.19
N ARG A 239 0.00 24.11 19.77
CA ARG A 239 1.04 24.93 20.39
C ARG A 239 1.74 25.85 19.40
N ARG A 240 2.13 25.34 18.22
CA ARG A 240 2.80 26.16 17.19
C ARG A 240 1.86 27.25 16.70
N VAL A 241 0.62 26.86 16.38
CA VAL A 241 -0.44 27.79 15.98
C VAL A 241 -0.72 28.84 17.07
N LEU A 242 -0.80 28.46 18.35
CA LEU A 242 -1.03 29.42 19.44
C LEU A 242 0.08 30.47 19.53
N LEU A 243 1.36 30.06 19.42
CA LEU A 243 2.48 31.01 19.44
C LEU A 243 2.47 31.92 18.20
N GLN A 244 2.26 31.36 17.00
CA GLN A 244 2.20 32.10 15.73
C GLN A 244 1.01 33.07 15.67
N ASP A 245 -0.15 32.70 16.21
CA ASP A 245 -1.35 33.55 16.25
C ASP A 245 -1.23 34.63 17.34
N MET A 246 -0.72 34.30 18.52
CA MET A 246 -0.47 35.28 19.60
C MET A 246 0.56 36.34 19.19
N ALA A 247 1.54 35.99 18.36
CA ALA A 247 2.52 36.94 17.82
C ALA A 247 1.89 38.07 16.98
N ILE A 248 0.68 37.88 16.44
CA ILE A 248 -0.07 38.88 15.67
C ILE A 248 -1.18 39.50 16.52
N LEU A 249 -1.86 38.68 17.33
CA LEU A 249 -2.96 39.13 18.18
C LEU A 249 -2.48 40.02 19.35
N CYS A 250 -1.22 39.91 19.78
CA CYS A 250 -0.67 40.77 20.84
C CYS A 250 -0.60 42.25 20.46
N GLU A 251 -0.36 42.58 19.19
CA GLU A 251 -0.38 43.95 18.68
C GLU A 251 -1.82 44.45 18.46
N LYS A 252 -2.70 43.58 17.96
CA LYS A 252 -4.07 43.95 17.60
C LYS A 252 -5.03 44.04 18.81
N TYR A 253 -4.74 43.28 19.87
CA TYR A 253 -5.57 43.17 21.08
C TYR A 253 -4.68 43.13 22.34
N PRO A 254 -4.01 44.23 22.70
CA PRO A 254 -3.06 44.26 23.84
C PRO A 254 -3.72 43.95 25.20
N ASP A 255 -5.04 44.14 25.32
CA ASP A 255 -5.83 43.81 26.50
C ASP A 255 -6.27 42.32 26.57
N ASP A 256 -5.80 41.44 25.67
CA ASP A 256 -6.22 40.04 25.68
C ASP A 256 -5.76 39.30 26.96
N PRO A 257 -6.66 38.62 27.71
CA PRO A 257 -6.32 37.94 28.96
C PRO A 257 -5.21 36.87 28.86
N LEU A 258 -4.92 36.33 27.67
CA LEU A 258 -3.80 35.40 27.47
C LEU A 258 -2.45 36.09 27.63
N LEU A 259 -2.34 37.37 27.21
CA LEU A 259 -1.11 38.19 27.28
C LEU A 259 -0.71 38.54 28.72
N MET A 260 -1.56 38.24 29.70
CA MET A 260 -1.18 38.25 31.11
C MET A 260 -0.14 37.17 31.45
N HIS A 261 -0.01 36.10 30.65
CA HIS A 261 0.93 35.02 30.91
C HIS A 261 2.39 35.45 30.61
N PRO A 262 3.38 35.16 31.50
CA PRO A 262 4.75 35.65 31.35
C PRO A 262 5.44 35.30 30.03
N ILE A 263 5.10 34.18 29.40
CA ILE A 263 5.69 33.76 28.12
C ILE A 263 5.58 34.85 27.05
N PHE A 264 4.43 35.54 26.97
CA PHE A 264 4.17 36.57 25.96
C PHE A 264 4.84 37.92 26.26
N LYS A 265 5.57 38.00 27.38
CA LYS A 265 6.39 39.14 27.81
C LYS A 265 7.89 38.80 27.80
N SER A 266 8.26 37.59 27.39
CA SER A 266 9.65 37.15 27.30
C SER A 266 10.34 37.75 26.06
N GLU A 267 11.64 38.03 26.18
CA GLU A 267 12.47 38.53 25.07
C GLU A 267 12.47 37.57 23.87
N SER A 268 12.49 36.25 24.13
CA SER A 268 12.38 35.20 23.11
C SER A 268 11.05 35.30 22.34
N PHE A 269 9.91 35.43 23.03
CA PHE A 269 8.62 35.63 22.36
C PHE A 269 8.56 36.95 21.59
N MET A 270 9.06 38.06 22.15
CA MET A 270 9.05 39.35 21.46
C MET A 270 9.91 39.30 20.17
N THR A 271 11.08 38.68 20.23
CA THR A 271 11.97 38.47 19.08
C THR A 271 11.33 37.57 18.02
N PHE A 272 10.67 36.49 18.43
CA PHE A 272 9.90 35.63 17.54
C PHE A 272 8.70 36.38 16.93
N ALA A 273 7.96 37.16 17.71
CA ALA A 273 6.78 37.88 17.26
C ALA A 273 7.09 39.00 16.26
N VAL A 274 8.28 39.61 16.32
CA VAL A 274 8.76 40.51 15.25
C VAL A 274 8.97 39.75 13.94
N LYS A 275 9.57 38.55 13.96
CA LYS A 275 9.77 37.72 12.76
C LYS A 275 8.44 37.27 12.15
N VAL A 276 7.52 36.77 12.97
CA VAL A 276 6.19 36.34 12.52
C VAL A 276 5.41 37.50 11.91
N ARG A 277 5.39 38.67 12.55
CA ARG A 277 4.67 39.84 12.04
C ARG A 277 5.30 40.41 10.78
N LYS A 278 6.63 40.40 10.66
CA LYS A 278 7.31 40.74 9.40
C LYS A 278 6.76 39.87 8.26
N VAL A 279 6.83 38.55 8.37
CA VAL A 279 6.36 37.64 7.31
C VAL A 279 4.83 37.68 7.12
N HIS A 280 4.05 38.04 8.15
CA HIS A 280 2.60 38.21 8.03
C HIS A 280 2.16 39.50 7.33
N TYR A 281 2.90 40.60 7.51
CA TYR A 281 2.59 41.92 6.95
C TYR A 281 3.41 42.28 5.71
N GLU A 282 4.50 41.56 5.42
CA GLU A 282 5.12 41.57 4.10
C GLU A 282 4.04 41.24 3.07
N PRO A 283 3.82 42.11 2.06
CA PRO A 283 2.83 41.81 1.03
C PRO A 283 3.16 40.49 0.37
N PHE A 284 2.21 39.55 0.42
CA PHE A 284 2.21 38.45 -0.53
C PHE A 284 1.94 39.06 -1.90
N GLU A 285 2.99 39.56 -2.54
CA GLU A 285 2.99 39.73 -3.98
C GLU A 285 2.50 38.41 -4.55
N GLN A 286 1.42 38.47 -5.33
CA GLN A 286 1.01 37.34 -6.15
C GLN A 286 1.99 37.27 -7.33
N ALA A 287 3.27 37.00 -7.01
CA ALA A 287 4.29 36.56 -7.93
C ALA A 287 3.61 35.48 -8.78
N PRO A 288 3.36 35.74 -10.07
CA PRO A 288 2.41 34.96 -10.84
C PRO A 288 2.85 33.50 -10.86
N ILE A 289 1.93 32.58 -11.10
CA ILE A 289 2.22 31.13 -11.00
C ILE A 289 3.47 30.78 -11.83
N SER A 290 3.72 31.46 -12.96
CA SER A 290 4.96 31.43 -13.73
C SER A 290 6.24 31.74 -12.95
N ALA A 291 6.28 32.79 -12.13
CA ALA A 291 7.45 33.17 -11.31
C ALA A 291 7.70 32.17 -10.17
N ARG A 292 6.64 31.71 -9.50
CA ARG A 292 6.75 30.65 -8.47
C ARG A 292 7.16 29.30 -9.08
N MET A 293 6.68 28.99 -10.29
CA MET A 293 7.13 27.82 -11.05
C MET A 293 8.60 27.96 -11.44
N ALA A 294 9.02 29.13 -11.96
CA ALA A 294 10.40 29.39 -12.35
C ALA A 294 11.40 29.26 -11.20
N ALA A 295 11.01 29.59 -9.96
CA ALA A 295 11.83 29.37 -8.77
C ALA A 295 12.04 27.87 -8.43
N VAL A 296 11.08 27.01 -8.77
CA VAL A 296 11.09 25.56 -8.44
C VAL A 296 11.54 24.69 -9.62
N MET A 297 11.47 25.20 -10.85
CA MET A 297 11.95 24.52 -12.07
C MET A 297 13.43 24.07 -12.03
N PRO A 298 14.38 24.73 -11.34
CA PRO A 298 15.75 24.22 -11.20
C PRO A 298 15.82 22.94 -10.39
N ASP A 299 15.11 22.86 -9.26
CA ASP A 299 15.03 21.64 -8.44
C ASP A 299 14.31 20.52 -9.18
N VAL A 300 13.18 20.83 -9.83
CA VAL A 300 12.43 19.86 -10.65
C VAL A 300 13.27 19.34 -11.82
N SER A 301 14.05 20.21 -12.48
CA SER A 301 15.00 19.80 -13.53
C SER A 301 16.09 18.88 -12.98
N ARG A 302 16.63 19.15 -11.78
CA ARG A 302 17.63 18.30 -11.13
C ARG A 302 17.07 16.90 -10.81
N GLU A 303 15.82 16.81 -10.35
CA GLU A 303 15.16 15.51 -10.13
C GLU A 303 14.87 14.78 -11.45
N PHE A 304 14.47 15.48 -12.51
CA PHE A 304 14.32 14.89 -13.85
C PHE A 304 15.65 14.39 -14.43
N ASP A 305 16.76 15.11 -14.23
CA ASP A 305 18.10 14.64 -14.62
C ASP A 305 18.57 13.45 -13.76
N GLY A 306 18.22 13.42 -12.47
CA GLY A 306 18.41 12.26 -11.60
C GLY A 306 17.66 11.03 -12.10
N LEU A 307 16.37 11.19 -12.45
CA LEU A 307 15.54 10.15 -13.05
C LEU A 307 16.09 9.69 -14.40
N LYS A 308 16.54 10.62 -15.25
CA LYS A 308 17.15 10.34 -16.56
C LYS A 308 18.45 9.54 -16.44
N LYS A 309 19.31 9.88 -15.46
CA LYS A 309 20.53 9.11 -15.13
C LYS A 309 20.20 7.70 -14.62
N SER A 310 19.22 7.59 -13.71
CA SER A 310 18.73 6.31 -13.18
C SER A 310 18.17 5.41 -14.30
N MET A 311 17.34 5.96 -15.18
CA MET A 311 16.79 5.25 -16.33
C MET A 311 17.87 4.85 -17.35
N GLY A 312 18.89 5.68 -17.57
CA GLY A 312 20.07 5.32 -18.37
C GLY A 312 20.82 4.11 -17.79
N ALA A 313 21.08 4.09 -16.48
CA ALA A 313 21.72 2.95 -15.82
C ALA A 313 20.86 1.67 -15.85
N ILE A 314 19.52 1.79 -15.81
CA ILE A 314 18.61 0.65 -16.03
C ILE A 314 18.74 0.11 -17.46
N VAL A 315 18.77 0.98 -18.47
CA VAL A 315 18.95 0.58 -19.88
C VAL A 315 20.31 -0.09 -20.12
N GLN A 316 21.39 0.41 -19.50
CA GLN A 316 22.71 -0.24 -19.55
C GLN A 316 22.65 -1.67 -18.98
N ARG A 317 22.12 -1.84 -17.76
CA ARG A 317 21.97 -3.17 -17.13
C ARG A 317 21.11 -4.13 -17.96
N VAL A 318 20.04 -3.65 -18.60
CA VAL A 318 19.22 -4.48 -19.51
C VAL A 318 20.03 -4.93 -20.73
N ASN A 319 20.86 -4.06 -21.31
CA ASN A 319 21.74 -4.42 -22.42
C ASN A 319 22.86 -5.38 -21.99
N GLU A 320 23.45 -5.20 -20.81
CA GLU A 320 24.43 -6.12 -20.21
C GLU A 320 23.83 -7.52 -20.05
N TYR A 321 22.67 -7.64 -19.41
CA TYR A 321 21.95 -8.92 -19.28
C TYR A 321 21.60 -9.55 -20.65
N ARG A 322 21.20 -8.74 -21.63
CA ARG A 322 20.88 -9.22 -22.99
C ARG A 322 22.11 -9.73 -23.74
N ASN A 323 23.25 -9.07 -23.60
CA ASN A 323 24.50 -9.51 -24.20
C ASN A 323 25.01 -10.81 -23.54
N ASN A 324 25.04 -10.86 -22.20
CA ASN A 324 25.43 -12.05 -21.45
C ASN A 324 24.56 -13.29 -21.78
N GLN A 325 23.27 -13.09 -22.11
CA GLN A 325 22.41 -14.18 -22.59
C GLN A 325 22.72 -14.63 -24.03
N GLU A 326 23.22 -13.75 -24.88
CA GLU A 326 23.66 -14.12 -26.23
C GLU A 326 25.02 -14.85 -26.15
N ASP A 327 25.94 -14.39 -25.31
CA ASP A 327 27.27 -14.98 -25.11
C ASP A 327 27.18 -16.39 -24.49
N THR A 328 26.41 -16.56 -23.41
CA THR A 328 26.19 -17.90 -22.80
C THR A 328 25.46 -18.85 -23.75
N LYS A 329 24.56 -18.34 -24.62
CA LYS A 329 23.92 -19.12 -25.68
C LYS A 329 24.91 -19.53 -26.78
N ASN A 330 25.82 -18.65 -27.18
CA ASN A 330 26.88 -18.95 -28.14
C ASN A 330 27.85 -20.00 -27.58
N GLU A 331 28.27 -19.87 -26.31
CA GLU A 331 29.12 -20.81 -25.60
C GLU A 331 28.46 -22.20 -25.48
N LEU A 332 27.19 -22.27 -25.08
CA LEU A 332 26.40 -23.51 -25.09
C LEU A 332 26.28 -24.13 -26.49
N GLN A 333 26.13 -23.31 -27.53
CA GLN A 333 26.06 -23.78 -28.91
C GLN A 333 27.40 -24.35 -29.40
N THR A 334 28.53 -23.72 -29.02
CA THR A 334 29.88 -24.21 -29.32
C THR A 334 30.15 -25.54 -28.59
N MET A 335 29.93 -25.61 -27.27
CA MET A 335 30.10 -26.85 -26.51
C MET A 335 29.24 -28.00 -27.06
N LEU A 336 28.03 -27.71 -27.55
CA LEU A 336 27.15 -28.72 -28.15
C LEU A 336 27.63 -29.16 -29.54
N GLN A 337 28.22 -28.27 -30.34
CA GLN A 337 28.88 -28.64 -31.60
C GLN A 337 30.16 -29.47 -31.37
N ASP A 338 30.99 -29.09 -30.41
CA ASP A 338 32.22 -29.82 -30.06
C ASP A 338 31.91 -31.20 -29.48
N GLY A 339 30.93 -31.30 -28.58
CA GLY A 339 30.45 -32.59 -28.06
C GLY A 339 29.91 -33.52 -29.15
N LEU A 340 29.14 -32.99 -30.11
CA LEU A 340 28.70 -33.75 -31.28
C LEU A 340 29.88 -34.15 -32.20
N SER A 341 30.88 -33.28 -32.35
CA SER A 341 32.09 -33.55 -33.13
C SER A 341 32.92 -34.69 -32.52
N MET A 342 33.22 -34.62 -31.22
CA MET A 342 33.92 -35.69 -30.49
C MET A 342 33.14 -37.00 -30.50
N THR A 343 31.81 -36.95 -30.33
CA THR A 343 30.96 -38.16 -30.41
C THR A 343 31.02 -38.78 -31.80
N ARG A 344 30.97 -37.96 -32.86
CA ARG A 344 31.11 -38.42 -34.26
C ARG A 344 32.49 -39.03 -34.51
N GLN A 345 33.56 -38.37 -34.05
CA GLN A 345 34.93 -38.86 -34.19
C GLN A 345 35.10 -40.22 -33.48
N SER A 346 34.69 -40.32 -32.22
CA SER A 346 34.74 -41.57 -31.43
C SER A 346 33.94 -42.70 -32.09
N MET A 347 32.76 -42.42 -32.64
CA MET A 347 32.00 -43.40 -33.43
C MET A 347 32.74 -43.82 -34.70
N THR A 348 33.38 -42.90 -35.44
CA THR A 348 34.18 -43.27 -36.61
C THR A 348 35.44 -44.07 -36.27
N GLU A 349 36.15 -43.71 -35.19
CA GLU A 349 37.32 -44.46 -34.71
C GLU A 349 36.93 -45.86 -34.23
N SER A 350 35.80 -45.98 -33.53
CA SER A 350 35.21 -47.28 -33.16
C SER A 350 34.80 -48.11 -34.38
N PHE A 351 34.19 -47.49 -35.40
CA PHE A 351 33.81 -48.16 -36.64
C PHE A 351 35.03 -48.62 -37.45
N PHE A 352 36.06 -47.79 -37.60
CA PHE A 352 37.31 -48.19 -38.25
C PHE A 352 38.09 -49.23 -37.43
N GLY A 353 38.02 -49.19 -36.09
CA GLY A 353 38.57 -50.23 -35.22
C GLY A 353 37.88 -51.58 -35.42
N LEU A 354 36.54 -51.59 -35.40
CA LEU A 354 35.74 -52.79 -35.70
C LEU A 354 35.95 -53.29 -37.13
N SER A 355 36.06 -52.39 -38.11
CA SER A 355 36.34 -52.74 -39.52
C SER A 355 37.72 -53.38 -39.67
N ARG A 356 38.78 -52.81 -39.06
CA ARG A 356 40.11 -53.42 -39.03
C ARG A 356 40.16 -54.73 -38.25
N GLN A 357 39.39 -54.86 -37.18
CA GLN A 357 39.31 -56.12 -36.43
C GLN A 357 38.56 -57.20 -37.22
N PHE A 358 37.52 -56.86 -37.97
CA PHE A 358 36.83 -57.76 -38.89
C PHE A 358 37.75 -58.16 -40.05
N GLU A 359 38.41 -57.19 -40.68
CA GLU A 359 39.37 -57.41 -41.76
C GLU A 359 40.54 -58.28 -41.31
N LYS A 360 41.09 -58.02 -40.11
CA LYS A 360 42.11 -58.89 -39.49
C LYS A 360 41.55 -60.28 -39.18
N ASN A 361 40.38 -60.40 -38.56
CA ASN A 361 39.77 -61.71 -38.27
C ASN A 361 39.51 -62.50 -39.55
N MET A 362 39.10 -61.83 -40.64
CA MET A 362 38.90 -62.42 -41.95
C MET A 362 40.25 -62.81 -42.58
N GLN A 363 41.27 -61.98 -42.49
CA GLN A 363 42.62 -62.29 -42.98
C GLN A 363 43.26 -63.43 -42.18
N ASP A 364 43.07 -63.48 -40.87
CA ASP A 364 43.51 -64.59 -40.01
C ASP A 364 42.69 -65.86 -40.26
N ALA A 365 41.39 -65.76 -40.58
CA ALA A 365 40.58 -66.89 -41.03
C ALA A 365 40.97 -67.37 -42.43
N ILE A 366 41.36 -66.47 -43.35
CA ILE A 366 41.91 -66.80 -44.68
C ILE A 366 43.31 -67.40 -44.53
N ASN A 367 44.16 -66.90 -43.64
CA ASN A 367 45.49 -67.44 -43.39
C ASN A 367 45.45 -68.80 -42.70
N ASN A 368 44.57 -68.97 -41.69
CA ASN A 368 44.35 -70.27 -41.05
C ASN A 368 43.59 -71.23 -41.96
N GLY A 369 42.69 -70.73 -42.81
CA GLY A 369 42.00 -71.50 -43.84
C GLY A 369 42.95 -71.96 -44.94
N LEU A 370 43.84 -71.09 -45.44
CA LEU A 370 44.94 -71.44 -46.35
C LEU A 370 45.97 -72.34 -45.69
N LYS A 371 46.21 -72.21 -44.38
CA LYS A 371 47.06 -73.14 -43.64
C LYS A 371 46.38 -74.50 -43.51
N GLN A 372 45.10 -74.57 -43.15
CA GLN A 372 44.31 -75.81 -43.17
C GLN A 372 44.25 -76.41 -44.58
N LEU A 373 44.06 -75.60 -45.63
CA LEU A 373 44.13 -76.05 -47.02
C LEU A 373 45.53 -76.49 -47.42
N LYS A 374 46.61 -75.90 -46.88
CA LYS A 374 47.99 -76.33 -47.13
C LYS A 374 48.37 -77.58 -46.34
N ASP A 375 47.86 -77.75 -45.13
CA ASP A 375 48.04 -78.93 -44.29
C ASP A 375 47.17 -80.09 -44.84
N GLN A 376 45.95 -79.79 -45.32
CA GLN A 376 45.11 -80.68 -46.12
C GLN A 376 45.83 -81.02 -47.43
N ILE A 377 46.17 -80.07 -48.32
CA ILE A 377 46.97 -80.33 -49.54
C ILE A 377 48.28 -81.06 -49.24
N THR A 378 48.90 -80.93 -48.07
CA THR A 378 50.07 -81.76 -47.70
C THR A 378 49.66 -83.19 -47.29
N ALA A 379 48.52 -83.36 -46.64
CA ALA A 379 47.87 -84.65 -46.37
C ALA A 379 47.01 -85.20 -47.52
N GLU A 380 46.89 -84.47 -48.64
CA GLU A 380 45.92 -84.70 -49.73
C GLU A 380 46.59 -84.73 -51.09
N VAL A 381 47.72 -84.06 -51.32
CA VAL A 381 48.75 -84.57 -52.27
C VAL A 381 49.25 -85.95 -51.80
N ARG A 382 49.20 -86.21 -50.49
CA ARG A 382 49.44 -87.53 -49.88
C ARG A 382 48.25 -88.50 -49.99
N ARG A 383 47.09 -88.06 -50.51
CA ARG A 383 45.90 -88.91 -50.78
C ARG A 383 45.40 -88.90 -52.22
N ASP A 384 45.68 -87.89 -53.05
CA ASP A 384 45.40 -87.84 -54.50
C ASP A 384 46.53 -88.49 -55.32
N LEU A 385 47.70 -88.72 -54.73
CA LEU A 385 48.58 -89.84 -55.09
C LEU A 385 47.92 -91.22 -54.87
N MET A 386 46.70 -91.27 -54.30
CA MET A 386 45.92 -92.45 -53.90
C MET A 386 44.39 -92.25 -54.10
N HIS A 387 43.98 -91.72 -55.27
CA HIS A 387 42.60 -91.31 -55.67
C HIS A 387 42.13 -89.94 -55.11
N GLY A 388 41.62 -88.98 -55.90
CA GLY A 388 41.38 -88.93 -57.35
C GLY A 388 39.91 -88.90 -57.82
N LEU A 389 39.41 -87.70 -58.15
CA LEU A 389 38.28 -87.35 -59.05
C LEU A 389 36.82 -87.41 -58.53
N LEU A 390 36.00 -86.50 -59.12
CA LEU A 390 34.52 -86.38 -59.11
C LEU A 390 33.89 -85.85 -57.79
N ASN A 391 32.86 -84.98 -57.77
CA ASN A 391 32.04 -84.35 -58.82
C ASN A 391 31.33 -83.06 -58.31
N GLY A 392 30.93 -82.16 -59.24
CA GLY A 392 29.62 -81.45 -59.18
C GLY A 392 29.48 -80.08 -58.51
N ASP A 393 29.21 -79.04 -59.31
CA ASP A 393 27.88 -78.42 -59.53
C ASP A 393 26.98 -77.96 -58.34
N VAL A 394 26.20 -76.87 -58.39
CA VAL A 394 26.10 -75.67 -59.28
C VAL A 394 25.07 -74.65 -58.68
N ILE A 395 24.95 -73.40 -59.19
CA ILE A 395 23.81 -72.43 -59.01
C ILE A 395 23.61 -71.81 -57.58
N GLU A 396 22.97 -70.65 -57.33
CA GLU A 396 22.80 -69.34 -58.03
C GLU A 396 22.18 -68.29 -57.04
N LEU A 397 22.16 -66.99 -57.41
CA LEU A 397 21.39 -65.80 -56.94
C LEU A 397 20.21 -66.00 -55.91
N LYS A 398 19.77 -65.02 -55.07
CA LYS A 398 19.29 -63.67 -55.46
C LYS A 398 18.80 -62.77 -54.27
N ARG A 399 18.95 -61.45 -54.43
CA ARG A 399 18.18 -60.26 -53.90
C ARG A 399 17.11 -60.41 -52.78
N LYS A 400 17.08 -59.43 -51.85
CA LYS A 400 16.01 -58.40 -51.59
C LYS A 400 16.36 -57.53 -50.34
N ALA A 401 15.67 -56.44 -49.95
CA ALA A 401 15.12 -55.24 -50.62
C ALA A 401 14.34 -54.33 -49.59
N ASP A 402 14.09 -53.06 -49.95
CA ASP A 402 12.98 -52.15 -49.51
C ASP A 402 12.96 -51.40 -48.14
N GLY A 403 12.33 -50.20 -48.12
CA GLY A 403 11.96 -49.32 -46.96
C GLY A 403 12.82 -48.04 -46.78
N GLN A 404 12.41 -46.75 -46.90
CA GLN A 404 11.22 -45.91 -46.49
C GLN A 404 11.17 -45.52 -44.99
N ASN A 405 10.75 -44.32 -44.51
CA ASN A 405 10.27 -43.04 -45.11
C ASN A 405 10.25 -41.81 -44.13
N GLY A 406 10.22 -40.55 -44.64
CA GLY A 406 9.74 -39.30 -43.97
C GLY A 406 10.52 -38.70 -42.76
N SER A 407 10.32 -37.46 -42.24
CA SER A 407 9.63 -36.18 -42.63
C SER A 407 9.99 -35.07 -41.57
N SER A 408 9.62 -33.76 -41.53
CA SER A 408 8.73 -32.86 -42.32
C SER A 408 9.13 -31.33 -42.34
N SER A 409 8.70 -30.47 -41.38
CA SER A 409 8.75 -28.96 -41.38
C SER A 409 8.58 -28.38 -39.94
N GLY A 410 8.69 -27.08 -39.56
CA GLY A 410 8.72 -25.77 -40.26
C GLY A 410 9.02 -24.54 -39.35
N LYS A 411 8.77 -23.30 -39.81
CA LYS A 411 9.34 -22.01 -39.26
C LYS A 411 8.33 -21.03 -38.59
N LYS A 412 8.84 -19.95 -37.94
CA LYS A 412 8.10 -18.85 -37.27
C LYS A 412 8.23 -17.48 -37.98
N ALA A 413 7.28 -16.56 -37.72
CA ALA A 413 7.26 -15.11 -37.99
C ALA A 413 6.14 -14.45 -37.10
N ARG A 414 5.86 -13.14 -37.03
CA ARG A 414 6.65 -11.88 -36.88
C ARG A 414 5.66 -10.84 -36.26
N LYS A 415 6.12 -9.81 -35.53
CA LYS A 415 5.23 -8.80 -34.88
C LYS A 415 4.83 -7.63 -35.80
N VAL A 416 3.73 -6.96 -35.43
CA VAL A 416 3.17 -5.70 -35.99
C VAL A 416 2.70 -4.80 -34.81
N ASP A 417 2.64 -3.49 -35.02
CA ASP A 417 2.41 -2.46 -34.00
C ASP A 417 0.92 -2.06 -33.78
N ASP A 418 0.65 -1.26 -32.73
CA ASP A 418 -0.70 -0.87 -32.27
C ASP A 418 -1.19 0.49 -32.84
N GLU A 419 -2.41 0.53 -33.38
CA GLU A 419 -3.30 1.71 -33.28
C GLU A 419 -4.79 1.27 -33.19
N PRO A 420 -5.78 2.17 -33.07
CA PRO A 420 -6.69 2.18 -31.93
C PRO A 420 -7.93 1.28 -32.10
N GLN A 421 -8.11 0.28 -31.22
CA GLN A 421 -9.31 -0.56 -31.21
C GLN A 421 -10.29 -0.26 -30.05
N GLU A 422 -11.49 -0.82 -30.21
CA GLU A 422 -12.78 -0.51 -29.61
C GLU A 422 -12.88 -0.62 -28.09
N TYR A 423 -13.96 -0.04 -27.56
CA TYR A 423 -14.28 0.00 -26.15
C TYR A 423 -14.75 -1.37 -25.62
N PHE A 424 -13.79 -2.20 -25.18
CA PHE A 424 -14.10 -3.39 -24.40
C PHE A 424 -14.86 -3.04 -23.12
N LYS A 425 -16.02 -3.67 -22.92
CA LYS A 425 -16.96 -3.41 -21.83
C LYS A 425 -17.49 -4.73 -21.28
N MET A 426 -17.25 -4.98 -20.00
CA MET A 426 -17.70 -6.22 -19.34
C MET A 426 -19.23 -6.38 -19.37
N GLN A 427 -19.70 -7.62 -19.43
CA GLN A 427 -21.13 -7.96 -19.41
C GLN A 427 -21.77 -7.65 -18.05
N ARG A 428 -22.47 -6.52 -17.95
CA ARG A 428 -23.09 -6.07 -16.70
C ARG A 428 -24.38 -6.80 -16.31
N ASN A 429 -25.01 -7.50 -17.25
CA ASN A 429 -26.28 -8.20 -17.05
C ASN A 429 -26.10 -9.68 -16.70
N ASN A 430 -24.85 -10.15 -16.58
CA ASN A 430 -24.56 -11.54 -16.28
C ASN A 430 -24.19 -11.73 -14.80
N ASP A 431 -24.97 -12.55 -14.11
CA ASP A 431 -24.80 -12.97 -12.71
C ASP A 431 -24.47 -14.47 -12.59
N ASN A 432 -24.18 -15.20 -13.68
CA ASN A 432 -23.71 -16.58 -13.68
C ASN A 432 -22.17 -16.65 -13.50
N ILE A 433 -21.69 -17.66 -12.77
CA ILE A 433 -20.26 -17.86 -12.52
C ILE A 433 -19.52 -18.54 -13.69
N PHE A 434 -20.18 -19.42 -14.43
CA PHE A 434 -19.60 -20.04 -15.63
C PHE A 434 -19.34 -18.98 -16.72
N ASP A 435 -20.32 -18.12 -16.98
CA ASP A 435 -20.19 -17.05 -17.96
C ASP A 435 -19.19 -15.96 -17.51
N LEU A 436 -19.08 -15.71 -16.19
CA LEU A 436 -18.03 -14.87 -15.64
C LEU A 436 -16.64 -15.44 -15.95
N TRP A 437 -16.43 -16.74 -15.76
CA TRP A 437 -15.16 -17.40 -16.04
C TRP A 437 -14.83 -17.43 -17.54
N ASP A 438 -15.84 -17.70 -18.38
CA ASP A 438 -15.71 -17.68 -19.84
C ASP A 438 -15.33 -16.28 -20.36
N GLU A 439 -16.01 -15.24 -19.87
CA GLU A 439 -15.65 -13.83 -20.14
C GLU A 439 -14.22 -13.49 -19.67
N TRP A 440 -13.75 -14.11 -18.58
CA TRP A 440 -12.45 -13.81 -18.00
C TRP A 440 -11.28 -14.48 -18.71
N LYS A 441 -11.43 -15.76 -19.09
CA LYS A 441 -10.35 -16.62 -19.58
C LYS A 441 -10.46 -16.94 -21.08
N ASN A 442 -11.66 -17.33 -21.53
CA ASN A 442 -11.83 -18.00 -22.83
C ASN A 442 -12.17 -17.02 -23.95
N ARG A 443 -13.21 -16.21 -23.76
CA ARG A 443 -13.86 -15.40 -24.77
C ARG A 443 -12.99 -14.23 -25.19
N GLN A 444 -12.54 -14.21 -26.45
CA GLN A 444 -11.62 -13.17 -26.93
C GLN A 444 -12.33 -11.87 -27.35
N PRO A 445 -11.73 -10.69 -27.07
CA PRO A 445 -10.58 -10.49 -26.17
C PRO A 445 -10.99 -10.70 -24.70
N CYS A 446 -10.29 -11.57 -23.97
CA CYS A 446 -10.71 -11.93 -22.60
C CYS A 446 -10.23 -10.91 -21.56
N VAL A 447 -10.90 -10.83 -20.40
CA VAL A 447 -10.55 -9.85 -19.35
C VAL A 447 -9.09 -10.00 -18.89
N GLU A 448 -8.58 -11.23 -18.83
CA GLU A 448 -7.18 -11.52 -18.52
C GLU A 448 -6.21 -10.93 -19.56
N TYR A 449 -6.46 -11.13 -20.86
CA TYR A 449 -5.68 -10.54 -21.93
C TYR A 449 -5.71 -9.00 -21.90
N MET A 450 -6.90 -8.42 -21.66
CA MET A 450 -7.08 -6.97 -21.59
C MET A 450 -6.29 -6.35 -20.43
N GLU A 451 -6.31 -6.98 -19.25
CA GLU A 451 -5.50 -6.54 -18.11
C GLU A 451 -4.00 -6.79 -18.34
N GLN A 452 -3.60 -7.91 -18.95
CA GLN A 452 -2.18 -8.21 -19.22
C GLN A 452 -1.57 -7.25 -20.26
N LYS A 453 -2.29 -6.92 -21.35
CA LYS A 453 -1.77 -6.03 -22.40
C LYS A 453 -1.88 -4.55 -22.03
N TYR A 454 -2.98 -4.13 -21.39
CA TYR A 454 -3.29 -2.70 -21.19
C TYR A 454 -3.31 -2.24 -19.73
N GLY A 455 -3.21 -3.15 -18.75
CA GLY A 455 -3.33 -2.83 -17.33
C GLY A 455 -4.65 -2.13 -17.01
N SER A 456 -4.63 -1.11 -16.16
CA SER A 456 -5.84 -0.33 -15.85
C SER A 456 -6.39 0.51 -17.00
N LYS A 457 -5.67 0.69 -18.12
CA LYS A 457 -6.02 1.67 -19.18
C LYS A 457 -7.30 1.32 -19.95
N TRP A 458 -7.68 0.05 -20.02
CA TRP A 458 -8.95 -0.35 -20.68
C TRP A 458 -10.19 0.00 -19.83
N ARG A 459 -10.03 0.20 -18.51
CA ARG A 459 -11.12 0.46 -17.55
C ARG A 459 -11.50 1.95 -17.52
N LYS A 460 -12.06 2.44 -18.63
CA LYS A 460 -12.29 3.88 -18.91
C LYS A 460 -13.16 4.65 -17.91
N ASN A 461 -13.90 4.00 -17.01
CA ASN A 461 -14.76 4.67 -16.02
C ASN A 461 -14.83 3.95 -14.66
N THR A 462 -15.21 4.71 -13.63
CA THR A 462 -15.30 4.25 -12.24
C THR A 462 -16.25 3.07 -12.03
N ALA A 463 -17.28 2.90 -12.87
CA ALA A 463 -18.19 1.77 -12.76
C ALA A 463 -17.54 0.47 -13.26
N ASP A 464 -16.80 0.50 -14.37
CA ASP A 464 -16.04 -0.66 -14.84
C ASP A 464 -14.88 -1.00 -13.89
N THR A 465 -14.18 -0.01 -13.34
CA THR A 465 -13.17 -0.26 -12.28
C THR A 465 -13.79 -0.98 -11.06
N ARG A 466 -14.93 -0.50 -10.55
CA ARG A 466 -15.65 -1.15 -9.43
C ARG A 466 -16.17 -2.56 -9.79
N PHE A 467 -16.57 -2.76 -11.05
CA PHE A 467 -17.09 -4.05 -11.53
C PHE A 467 -15.97 -5.08 -11.68
N TYR A 468 -14.83 -4.67 -12.24
CA TYR A 468 -13.60 -5.46 -12.33
C TYR A 468 -13.11 -5.91 -10.95
N THR A 469 -12.89 -4.97 -10.01
CA THR A 469 -12.40 -5.31 -8.66
C THR A 469 -13.33 -6.28 -7.93
N ARG A 470 -14.66 -6.12 -8.08
CA ARG A 470 -15.65 -7.05 -7.49
C ARG A 470 -15.62 -8.44 -8.11
N ARG A 471 -15.40 -8.55 -9.42
CA ARG A 471 -15.34 -9.84 -10.13
C ARG A 471 -14.00 -10.55 -9.92
N LYS A 472 -12.87 -9.83 -9.86
CA LYS A 472 -11.55 -10.43 -9.61
C LYS A 472 -11.50 -11.14 -8.26
N VAL A 473 -12.17 -10.66 -7.21
CA VAL A 473 -12.33 -11.38 -5.92
C VAL A 473 -12.89 -12.81 -6.07
N ILE A 474 -13.77 -13.05 -7.05
CA ILE A 474 -14.33 -14.38 -7.32
C ILE A 474 -13.31 -15.23 -8.10
N ILE A 475 -12.69 -14.64 -9.13
CA ILE A 475 -11.67 -15.29 -9.96
C ILE A 475 -10.45 -15.69 -9.10
N ASP A 476 -9.95 -14.78 -8.25
CA ASP A 476 -8.87 -15.05 -7.28
C ASP A 476 -9.23 -16.21 -6.35
N ALA A 477 -10.48 -16.30 -5.90
CA ALA A 477 -10.94 -17.38 -5.04
C ALA A 477 -11.06 -18.73 -5.77
N ILE A 478 -11.40 -18.72 -7.07
CA ILE A 478 -11.36 -19.93 -7.92
C ILE A 478 -9.91 -20.35 -8.13
N GLU A 479 -9.03 -19.43 -8.53
CA GLU A 479 -7.60 -19.68 -8.78
C GLU A 479 -6.85 -20.13 -7.51
N ASP A 480 -7.17 -19.56 -6.35
CA ASP A 480 -6.67 -20.01 -5.04
C ASP A 480 -7.13 -21.45 -4.72
N VAL A 481 -8.41 -21.80 -4.93
CA VAL A 481 -8.92 -23.15 -4.64
C VAL A 481 -8.40 -24.19 -5.64
N MET A 482 -8.29 -23.86 -6.93
CA MET A 482 -7.65 -24.73 -7.93
C MET A 482 -6.20 -25.06 -7.52
N ARG A 483 -5.44 -24.05 -7.06
CA ARG A 483 -4.04 -24.20 -6.62
C ARG A 483 -3.89 -24.94 -5.29
N ILE A 484 -4.81 -24.75 -4.35
CA ILE A 484 -4.73 -25.33 -2.99
C ILE A 484 -5.29 -26.76 -2.93
N GLU A 485 -6.40 -27.04 -3.62
CA GLU A 485 -7.00 -28.38 -3.67
C GLU A 485 -6.50 -29.25 -4.85
N ASN A 486 -5.68 -28.67 -5.75
CA ASN A 486 -5.18 -29.31 -6.98
C ASN A 486 -6.33 -29.88 -7.85
N LYS A 487 -7.28 -29.01 -8.23
CA LYS A 487 -8.52 -29.37 -8.94
C LYS A 487 -8.71 -28.64 -10.25
N THR A 488 -9.54 -29.20 -11.12
CA THR A 488 -9.85 -28.60 -12.42
C THR A 488 -10.72 -27.34 -12.24
N ALA A 489 -10.73 -26.47 -13.25
CA ALA A 489 -11.58 -25.29 -13.23
C ALA A 489 -13.07 -25.67 -13.11
N GLU A 490 -13.51 -26.72 -13.78
CA GLU A 490 -14.91 -27.20 -13.79
C GLU A 490 -15.38 -27.65 -12.39
N GLU A 491 -14.54 -28.39 -11.66
CA GLU A 491 -14.85 -28.84 -10.29
C GLU A 491 -15.01 -27.66 -9.32
N VAL A 492 -14.14 -26.65 -9.44
CA VAL A 492 -14.17 -25.46 -8.57
C VAL A 492 -15.29 -24.51 -8.97
N LEU A 493 -15.58 -24.37 -10.27
CA LEU A 493 -16.73 -23.61 -10.77
C LEU A 493 -18.06 -24.22 -10.28
N ARG A 494 -18.20 -25.55 -10.28
CA ARG A 494 -19.40 -26.21 -9.75
C ARG A 494 -19.58 -25.95 -8.26
N LYS A 495 -18.52 -26.08 -7.44
CA LYS A 495 -18.54 -25.68 -6.02
C LYS A 495 -18.98 -24.21 -5.84
N ALA A 496 -18.46 -23.31 -6.67
CA ALA A 496 -18.73 -21.89 -6.56
C ALA A 496 -20.16 -21.51 -7.00
N ASP A 497 -20.72 -22.21 -7.99
CA ASP A 497 -22.12 -22.14 -8.43
C ASP A 497 -23.08 -22.69 -7.36
N GLU A 498 -22.80 -23.87 -6.81
CA GLU A 498 -23.53 -24.47 -5.68
C GLU A 498 -23.58 -23.48 -4.49
N PHE A 499 -22.43 -22.90 -4.12
CA PHE A 499 -22.34 -21.90 -3.07
C PHE A 499 -23.03 -20.57 -3.43
N GLN A 500 -23.00 -20.14 -4.69
CA GLN A 500 -23.73 -18.94 -5.11
C GLN A 500 -25.25 -19.15 -5.02
N LYS A 501 -25.75 -20.32 -5.42
CA LYS A 501 -27.16 -20.71 -5.36
C LYS A 501 -27.67 -20.81 -3.92
N SER A 502 -26.81 -21.10 -2.93
CA SER A 502 -27.18 -21.08 -1.51
C SER A 502 -27.30 -19.68 -0.89
N LEU A 503 -26.94 -18.61 -1.60
CA LEU A 503 -27.02 -17.25 -1.08
C LEU A 503 -28.46 -16.69 -1.16
N PRO A 504 -28.93 -15.90 -0.16
CA PRO A 504 -30.28 -15.31 -0.16
C PRO A 504 -30.65 -14.44 -1.37
N LYS A 505 -29.65 -14.01 -2.16
CA LYS A 505 -29.80 -13.57 -3.55
C LYS A 505 -28.58 -14.08 -4.33
N PRO A 506 -28.74 -14.99 -5.31
CA PRO A 506 -27.62 -15.67 -5.96
C PRO A 506 -26.97 -14.80 -7.06
N THR A 507 -26.42 -13.65 -6.67
CA THR A 507 -25.72 -12.72 -7.58
C THR A 507 -24.23 -12.73 -7.32
N LEU A 508 -23.42 -12.48 -8.37
CA LEU A 508 -21.96 -12.35 -8.27
C LEU A 508 -21.57 -11.24 -7.29
N HIS A 509 -22.41 -10.20 -7.13
CA HIS A 509 -22.20 -9.20 -6.09
C HIS A 509 -22.22 -9.83 -4.68
N ARG A 510 -23.21 -10.66 -4.38
CA ARG A 510 -23.35 -11.28 -3.05
C ARG A 510 -22.26 -12.31 -2.83
N LEU A 511 -21.92 -13.09 -3.86
CA LEU A 511 -20.80 -14.03 -3.82
C LEU A 511 -19.47 -13.33 -3.45
N ALA A 512 -19.09 -12.28 -4.18
CA ALA A 512 -17.86 -11.51 -3.90
C ALA A 512 -17.83 -10.91 -2.48
N VAL A 513 -18.98 -10.45 -1.97
CA VAL A 513 -19.09 -9.92 -0.60
C VAL A 513 -18.94 -11.05 0.43
N SER A 514 -19.59 -12.19 0.25
CA SER A 514 -19.49 -13.34 1.14
C SER A 514 -18.08 -13.94 1.18
N ILE A 515 -17.39 -14.00 0.03
CA ILE A 515 -15.96 -14.35 -0.05
C ILE A 515 -15.13 -13.35 0.78
N SER A 516 -15.25 -12.05 0.50
CA SER A 516 -14.48 -11.00 1.19
C SER A 516 -14.69 -11.02 2.71
N GLN A 517 -15.93 -11.21 3.17
CA GLN A 517 -16.26 -11.27 4.59
C GLN A 517 -15.61 -12.48 5.27
N ARG A 518 -15.75 -13.68 4.69
CA ARG A 518 -15.18 -14.91 5.26
C ARG A 518 -13.65 -14.90 5.25
N LYS A 519 -13.01 -14.38 4.19
CA LYS A 519 -11.54 -14.15 4.13
C LYS A 519 -11.04 -13.16 5.20
N THR A 520 -11.92 -12.32 5.75
CA THR A 520 -11.60 -11.39 6.86
C THR A 520 -11.80 -12.01 8.25
N GLN A 521 -12.61 -13.07 8.36
CA GLN A 521 -13.01 -13.68 9.64
C GLN A 521 -12.19 -14.93 10.02
N SER A 522 -11.47 -15.52 9.07
CA SER A 522 -10.82 -16.83 9.21
C SER A 522 -9.31 -16.70 9.48
N GLN A 523 -8.87 -17.08 10.68
CA GLN A 523 -7.45 -17.12 11.07
C GLN A 523 -6.78 -18.41 10.54
N GLY A 524 -6.57 -18.48 9.22
CA GLY A 524 -5.68 -19.47 8.59
C GLY A 524 -6.35 -20.69 7.94
N LEU A 525 -7.53 -21.15 8.40
CA LEU A 525 -8.32 -22.16 7.69
C LEU A 525 -9.54 -21.52 7.00
N TYR A 526 -9.40 -21.29 5.69
CA TYR A 526 -10.43 -20.67 4.85
C TYR A 526 -10.63 -21.45 3.55
N HIS A 527 -11.86 -21.91 3.29
CA HIS A 527 -12.29 -22.36 1.98
C HIS A 527 -13.41 -21.43 1.45
N PRO A 528 -13.24 -20.74 0.31
CA PRO A 528 -14.20 -19.75 -0.19
C PRO A 528 -15.64 -20.23 -0.41
N PHE A 529 -15.81 -21.45 -0.94
CA PHE A 529 -17.08 -21.96 -1.45
C PHE A 529 -17.68 -23.13 -0.63
N ILE A 530 -17.39 -23.23 0.67
CA ILE A 530 -17.96 -24.26 1.56
C ILE A 530 -18.63 -23.56 2.75
N HIS A 531 -19.77 -24.09 3.21
CA HIS A 531 -20.32 -23.70 4.51
C HIS A 531 -19.55 -24.42 5.61
N GLN A 532 -18.78 -23.65 6.39
CA GLN A 532 -18.38 -24.09 7.73
C GLN A 532 -19.63 -24.10 8.61
N ASN A 533 -20.11 -25.30 8.95
CA ASN A 533 -21.02 -25.46 10.08
C ASN A 533 -20.18 -25.21 11.34
N LEU A 534 -20.52 -24.15 12.07
CA LEU A 534 -20.00 -23.79 13.39
C LEU A 534 -21.03 -24.18 14.45
#